data_AF-X1PD41-F1
#
_entry.id   AF-X1PD41-F1
#
_cell.length_a   1.000
_cell.length_b   1.000
_cell.length_c   1.000
_cell.angle_alpha   90.00
_cell.angle_beta   90.00
_cell.angle_gamma   90.00
#
_symmetry.space_group_name_H-M   'P 1'
#
loop_
_entity.id
_entity.type
_entity.pdbx_description
1 polymer ?
#
loop_
_entity_poly.entity_id
_entity_poly.type
_entity_poly.pdbx_seq_one_letter_code
_entity_poly.pdbx_strand_id
1 'polypeptide(L)'
;MVKKYMNKKGIILIINLILSVIAFSFLVGSLSESVNAEASPWPAYNVCCEKLKDKDTWCINTLEKNCDTSFRQTPTSCEATSFCSPGCCYDSQEGLCMENTP
;
A
#
# COMPACT_ATOMS: atom_id res chain seq x y z
N MET A 1 5.35 -39.29 42.56
CA MET A 1 6.44 -40.01 41.86
C MET A 1 7.04 -39.10 40.79
N VAL A 2 8.05 -38.26 41.10
CA VAL A 2 8.71 -37.37 40.11
C VAL A 2 10.23 -37.30 40.33
N LYS A 3 10.82 -38.33 40.95
CA LYS A 3 12.27 -38.43 41.14
C LYS A 3 12.80 -39.65 40.41
N LYS A 4 12.79 -39.58 39.08
CA LYS A 4 13.60 -40.49 38.27
C LYS A 4 13.91 -39.80 36.96
N TYR A 5 15.19 -39.81 36.60
CA TYR A 5 15.75 -39.33 35.35
C TYR A 5 16.03 -37.83 35.22
N MET A 6 17.21 -37.44 35.69
CA MET A 6 18.02 -36.43 35.00
C MET A 6 19.49 -36.79 35.20
N ASN A 7 20.06 -37.52 34.23
CA ASN A 7 21.50 -37.78 34.18
C ASN A 7 22.24 -36.44 34.05
N LYS A 8 23.43 -36.27 34.66
CA LYS A 8 24.21 -35.01 34.60
C LYS A 8 24.32 -34.44 33.17
N LYS A 9 24.43 -35.32 32.16
CA LYS A 9 24.45 -34.96 30.73
C LYS A 9 23.13 -34.36 30.22
N GLY A 10 21.99 -34.86 30.70
CA GLY A 10 20.66 -34.32 30.37
C GLY A 10 20.40 -32.94 31.00
N ILE A 11 20.90 -32.71 32.21
CA ILE A 11 20.83 -31.39 32.86
C ILE A 11 21.63 -30.36 32.03
N ILE A 12 22.83 -30.73 31.57
CA ILE A 12 23.67 -29.87 30.74
C ILE A 12 22.98 -29.52 29.41
N LEU A 13 22.29 -30.46 28.77
CA LEU A 13 21.55 -30.20 27.54
C LEU A 13 20.38 -29.22 27.74
N ILE A 14 19.62 -29.39 28.82
CA ILE A 14 18.50 -28.50 29.15
C ILE A 14 19.00 -27.09 29.46
N ILE A 15 20.11 -26.96 30.19
CA ILE A 15 20.72 -25.65 30.50
C ILE A 15 21.18 -24.95 29.21
N ASN A 16 21.82 -25.66 28.29
CA ASN A 16 22.25 -25.08 27.00
C ASN A 16 21.06 -24.61 26.16
N LEU A 17 19.96 -25.39 26.14
CA LEU A 17 18.75 -25.01 25.44
C LEU A 17 18.16 -23.71 26.00
N ILE A 18 18.05 -23.61 27.33
CA ILE A 18 17.53 -22.41 28.00
C ILE A 18 18.41 -21.18 27.73
N LEU A 19 19.73 -21.33 27.83
CA LEU A 19 20.69 -20.25 27.55
C LEU A 19 20.56 -19.74 26.10
N SER A 20 20.37 -20.64 25.14
CA SER A 20 20.23 -20.27 23.72
C SER A 20 18.96 -19.44 23.45
N VAL A 21 17.83 -19.81 24.08
CA VAL A 21 16.55 -19.09 23.94
C VAL A 21 16.63 -17.69 24.56
N ILE A 22 17.29 -17.58 25.72
CA ILE A 22 17.51 -16.30 26.39
C ILE A 22 18.40 -15.40 25.53
N ALA A 23 19.51 -15.92 25.00
CA ALA A 23 20.41 -15.16 24.14
C ALA A 23 19.73 -14.66 22.85
N PHE A 24 18.89 -15.49 22.23
CA PHE A 24 18.14 -15.10 21.03
C PHE A 24 17.12 -13.98 21.30
N SER A 25 16.48 -13.99 22.46
CA SER A 25 15.53 -12.94 22.87
C SER A 25 16.21 -11.56 22.95
N PHE A 26 17.47 -11.49 23.40
CA PHE A 26 18.23 -10.24 23.46
C PHE A 26 18.67 -9.75 22.08
N LEU A 27 18.90 -10.65 21.12
CA LEU A 27 19.23 -10.28 19.74
C LEU A 27 18.03 -9.72 18.97
N VAL A 28 16.83 -10.26 19.21
CA VAL A 28 15.61 -9.75 18.57
C VAL A 28 15.23 -8.37 19.14
N GLY A 29 15.39 -8.15 20.45
CA GLY A 29 15.05 -6.87 21.10
C GLY A 29 15.94 -5.69 20.70
N SER A 30 17.16 -5.93 20.22
CA SER A 30 18.08 -4.86 19.77
C SER A 30 17.89 -4.48 18.29
N LEU A 31 17.13 -5.26 17.51
CA LEU A 31 16.84 -5.00 16.09
C LEU A 31 15.45 -4.40 15.86
N SER A 32 14.63 -4.27 16.91
CA SER A 32 13.32 -3.62 16.80
C SER A 32 13.45 -2.10 16.75
N GLU A 33 13.55 -1.55 15.54
CA GLU A 33 13.21 -0.16 15.28
C GLU A 33 11.74 0.09 15.67
N SER A 34 11.46 1.20 16.35
CA SER A 34 10.10 1.61 16.70
C SER A 34 9.32 1.93 15.41
N VAL A 35 8.45 1.02 14.99
CA VAL A 35 7.49 1.32 13.93
C VAL A 35 6.39 2.21 14.50
N ASN A 36 6.31 3.46 14.03
CA ASN A 36 5.17 4.32 14.32
C ASN A 36 4.00 3.84 13.46
N ALA A 37 2.84 3.61 14.09
CA ALA A 37 1.61 3.41 13.35
C ALA A 37 1.20 4.75 12.72
N GLU A 38 1.69 5.05 11.53
CA GLU A 38 1.10 6.09 10.70
C GLU A 38 -0.25 5.56 10.20
N ALA A 39 -1.34 6.15 10.71
CA ALA A 39 -2.66 5.95 10.14
C ALA A 39 -2.63 6.53 8.72
N SER A 40 -2.31 5.71 7.72
CA SER A 40 -2.48 6.08 6.32
C SER A 40 -3.98 6.30 6.10
N PRO A 41 -4.43 7.53 5.80
CA PRO A 41 -5.83 7.78 5.51
C PRO A 41 -6.16 7.01 4.23
N TRP A 42 -6.86 5.89 4.36
CA TRP A 42 -7.44 5.21 3.22
C TRP A 42 -8.75 5.91 2.84
N PRO A 43 -8.96 6.21 1.55
CA PRO A 43 -8.08 5.94 0.42
C PRO A 43 -6.90 6.91 0.31
N ALA A 44 -5.72 6.40 -0.04
CA ALA A 44 -4.51 7.19 -0.30
C ALA A 44 -4.58 8.06 -1.57
N TYR A 45 -5.76 8.13 -2.19
CA TYR A 45 -6.12 8.94 -3.34
C TYR A 45 -7.43 9.65 -3.01
N ASN A 46 -7.46 10.97 -3.14
CA ASN A 46 -8.62 11.80 -2.78
C ASN A 46 -9.10 12.68 -3.93
N VAL A 47 -8.37 12.69 -5.04
CA VAL A 47 -8.69 13.51 -6.21
C VAL A 47 -8.41 12.77 -7.50
N CYS A 48 -9.20 13.06 -8.53
CA CYS A 48 -8.85 12.78 -9.91
C CYS A 48 -8.03 13.95 -10.46
N CYS A 49 -6.83 13.67 -10.98
CA CYS A 49 -6.06 14.62 -11.77
C CYS A 49 -6.27 14.34 -13.26
N GLU A 50 -6.56 15.39 -14.05
CA GLU A 50 -6.50 15.31 -15.51
C GLU A 50 -5.06 15.02 -15.97
N LYS A 51 -4.05 15.64 -15.34
CA LYS A 51 -2.62 15.43 -15.63
C LYS A 51 -1.76 15.51 -14.36
N LEU A 52 -0.67 14.73 -14.33
CA LEU A 52 0.38 14.77 -13.31
C LEU A 52 1.46 15.82 -13.64
N LYS A 53 2.08 16.44 -12.62
CA LYS A 53 3.12 17.50 -12.77
C LYS A 53 4.32 17.08 -13.65
N ASP A 54 4.81 15.86 -13.46
CA ASP A 54 6.10 15.41 -13.99
C ASP A 54 5.98 14.19 -14.93
N LYS A 55 4.77 13.82 -15.32
CA LYS A 55 4.50 12.61 -16.13
C LYS A 55 3.47 12.89 -17.19
N ASP A 56 3.61 12.26 -18.35
CA ASP A 56 2.58 12.22 -19.39
C ASP A 56 1.51 11.18 -19.07
N THR A 57 1.03 11.19 -17.84
CA THR A 57 0.00 10.30 -17.34
C THR A 57 -1.25 11.13 -17.13
N TRP A 58 -2.29 10.74 -17.84
CA TRP A 58 -3.58 11.40 -17.85
C TRP A 58 -4.59 10.58 -17.08
N CYS A 59 -5.57 11.27 -16.48
CA CYS A 59 -6.74 10.66 -15.87
C CYS A 59 -6.42 9.60 -14.81
N ILE A 60 -5.81 10.06 -13.72
CA ILE A 60 -5.40 9.19 -12.61
C ILE A 60 -5.93 9.69 -11.27
N ASN A 61 -6.47 8.75 -10.48
CA ASN A 61 -6.84 8.98 -9.08
C ASN A 61 -5.54 9.01 -8.24
N THR A 62 -5.25 10.14 -7.59
CA THR A 62 -4.05 10.29 -6.76
C THR A 62 -4.26 11.37 -5.68
N LEU A 63 -3.17 11.87 -5.09
CA LEU A 63 -3.18 12.99 -4.16
C LEU A 63 -3.06 14.31 -4.92
N GLU A 64 -3.74 15.34 -4.43
CA GLU A 64 -3.75 16.69 -5.01
C GLU A 64 -2.36 17.26 -5.27
N LYS A 65 -1.39 16.97 -4.38
CA LYS A 65 0.00 17.41 -4.52
C LYS A 65 0.68 16.92 -5.81
N ASN A 66 0.18 15.83 -6.40
CA ASN A 66 0.74 15.23 -7.61
C ASN A 66 0.11 15.80 -8.89
N CYS A 67 -1.07 16.45 -8.82
CA CYS A 67 -1.76 17.03 -9.97
C CYS A 67 -1.03 18.26 -10.51
N ASP A 68 -0.97 18.41 -11.83
CA ASP A 68 -0.57 19.67 -12.46
C ASP A 68 -1.66 20.74 -12.25
N THR A 69 -1.29 21.86 -11.63
CA THR A 69 -2.22 22.96 -11.32
C THR A 69 -2.76 23.68 -12.56
N SER A 70 -2.16 23.44 -13.72
CA SER A 70 -2.57 24.02 -15.01
C SER A 70 -3.76 23.27 -15.65
N PHE A 71 -4.10 22.09 -15.13
CA PHE A 71 -5.16 21.22 -15.64
C PHE A 71 -6.29 21.02 -14.61
N ARG A 72 -7.36 20.33 -15.00
CA ARG A 72 -8.52 20.10 -14.13
C ARG A 72 -8.21 19.03 -13.07
N GLN A 73 -8.75 19.25 -11.89
CA GLN A 73 -8.75 18.29 -10.80
C GLN A 73 -10.08 18.34 -10.06
N THR A 74 -10.50 17.23 -9.46
CA THR A 74 -11.76 17.18 -8.69
C THR A 74 -11.68 16.14 -7.57
N PRO A 75 -12.31 16.39 -6.42
CA PRO A 75 -12.31 15.46 -5.29
C PRO A 75 -13.32 14.31 -5.47
N THR A 76 -13.35 13.70 -6.65
CA THR A 76 -14.13 12.50 -6.94
C THR A 76 -13.31 11.54 -7.80
N SER A 77 -13.78 10.31 -7.97
CA SER A 77 -13.14 9.31 -8.81
C SER A 77 -13.12 9.76 -10.28
N CYS A 78 -12.01 9.52 -10.99
CA CYS A 78 -11.87 9.88 -12.41
C CYS A 78 -12.99 9.36 -13.31
N GLU A 79 -13.53 8.20 -13.00
CA GLU A 79 -14.64 7.56 -13.71
C GLU A 79 -15.96 8.36 -13.61
N ALA A 80 -16.08 9.23 -12.60
CA ALA A 80 -17.24 10.08 -12.38
C ALA A 80 -17.06 11.50 -12.94
N THR A 81 -15.93 11.79 -13.60
CA THR A 81 -15.62 13.13 -14.12
C THR A 81 -15.78 13.18 -15.63
N SER A 82 -16.32 14.28 -16.16
CA SER A 82 -16.51 14.43 -17.61
C SER A 82 -15.21 14.60 -18.39
N PHE A 83 -14.11 14.99 -17.74
CA PHE A 83 -12.81 15.19 -18.39
C PHE A 83 -11.97 13.91 -18.46
N CYS A 84 -12.32 12.88 -17.69
CA CYS A 84 -11.71 11.55 -17.75
C CYS A 84 -12.69 10.43 -18.10
N SER A 85 -13.96 10.75 -18.24
CA SER A 85 -14.94 9.83 -18.82
C SER A 85 -14.68 9.71 -20.33
N PRO A 86 -14.76 8.51 -20.90
CA PRO A 86 -14.87 8.37 -22.35
C PRO A 86 -16.10 9.14 -22.83
N GLY A 87 -15.90 10.04 -23.79
CA GLY A 87 -17.01 10.81 -24.36
C GLY A 87 -18.01 9.91 -25.09
N CYS A 88 -19.28 10.31 -25.14
CA CYS A 88 -20.21 9.76 -26.12
C CYS A 88 -20.01 10.50 -27.44
N CYS A 89 -19.34 9.87 -28.41
CA CYS A 89 -19.36 10.36 -29.78
C CYS A 89 -20.72 10.00 -30.43
N TYR A 90 -21.36 10.98 -31.07
CA TYR A 90 -22.61 10.81 -31.79
C TYR A 90 -22.38 11.20 -33.25
N ASP A 91 -22.37 10.20 -34.14
CA ASP A 91 -22.37 10.39 -35.59
C ASP A 91 -23.80 10.21 -36.13
N SER A 92 -24.27 11.17 -36.93
CA SER A 92 -25.63 11.20 -37.49
C SER A 92 -25.92 10.14 -38.57
N GLN A 93 -24.89 9.46 -39.09
CA GLN A 93 -25.03 8.41 -40.12
C GLN A 93 -24.85 6.99 -39.55
N GLU A 94 -23.95 6.80 -38.57
CA GLU A 94 -23.55 5.44 -38.11
C GLU A 94 -24.11 5.02 -36.73
N GLY A 95 -24.62 5.96 -35.91
CA GLY A 95 -25.07 5.67 -34.53
C GLY A 95 -23.92 5.56 -33.51
N LEU A 96 -24.28 5.39 -32.23
CA LEU A 96 -23.45 5.57 -31.02
C LEU A 96 -22.00 5.05 -31.17
N CYS A 97 -21.02 5.94 -31.06
CA CYS A 97 -19.62 5.58 -31.12
C CYS A 97 -19.13 4.98 -29.80
N MET A 98 -18.37 3.90 -29.89
CA MET A 98 -17.35 3.52 -28.91
C MET A 98 -16.18 2.88 -29.67
N GLU A 99 -15.06 3.60 -29.75
CA GLU A 99 -13.81 3.05 -30.32
C GLU A 99 -12.64 3.28 -29.33
N ASN A 100 -12.95 3.28 -28.02
CA ASN A 100 -12.09 3.54 -26.85
C ASN A 100 -11.32 4.89 -26.85
N THR A 101 -11.95 6.07 -26.68
CA THR A 101 -11.29 7.35 -27.07
C THR A 101 -11.38 8.47 -25.99
N PRO A 102 -10.24 9.01 -25.52
CA PRO A 102 -9.35 9.96 -26.22
C PRO A 102 -8.43 9.37 -27.31
#